data_AF-A0AAW1D189-F1
#
_entry.id   AF-A0AAW1D189-F1
#
_cell.length_a   1.000
_cell.length_b   1.000
_cell.length_c   1.000
_cell.angle_alpha   90.00
_cell.angle_beta   90.00
_cell.angle_gamma   90.00
#
_symmetry.space_group_name_H-M   'P 1'
#
loop_
_entity.id
_entity.type
_entity.pdbx_description
1 polymer ?
#
loop_
_entity_poly.entity_id
_entity_poly.type
_entity_poly.pdbx_seq_one_letter_code
_entity_poly.pdbx_strand_id
1 'polypeptide(L)'
;MCDLLWSDPDDRGGWGISPRGAGYTFGQDISETFNHSNGLTLVSRAHQLVMEGYNWCHDRNVVTIFSAPNYCYRCGNQAAIMELDDAQKYSFLQFDPAPRRGEPHVTRRTPDYFL
;
A
#
# COMPACT_ATOMS: atom_id res chain seq x y z
N MET A 1 -2.47 -15.16 12.62
CA MET A 1 -1.21 -14.66 12.01
C MET A 1 -1.34 -14.46 10.50
N CYS A 2 -2.20 -15.22 9.80
CA CYS A 2 -2.49 -15.04 8.37
C CYS A 2 -2.96 -13.61 8.02
N ASP A 3 -3.96 -13.09 8.74
CA ASP A 3 -4.65 -11.85 8.36
C ASP A 3 -3.75 -10.61 8.45
N LEU A 4 -2.80 -10.59 9.38
CA LEU A 4 -1.80 -9.51 9.50
C LEU A 4 -0.91 -9.38 8.25
N LEU A 5 -0.74 -10.47 7.49
CA LEU A 5 0.14 -10.53 6.33
C LEU A 5 -0.62 -10.45 4.99
N TRP A 6 -1.92 -10.78 4.99
CA TRP A 6 -2.70 -10.99 3.76
C TRP A 6 -3.95 -10.12 3.61
N SER A 7 -4.38 -9.43 4.67
CA SER A 7 -5.57 -8.58 4.60
C SER A 7 -5.30 -7.25 3.89
N ASP A 8 -6.31 -6.70 3.24
CA ASP A 8 -6.25 -5.48 2.43
C ASP A 8 -7.35 -4.47 2.80
N PRO A 9 -7.07 -3.16 2.82
CA PRO A 9 -8.11 -2.15 2.92
C PRO A 9 -9.02 -2.16 1.68
N ASP A 10 -10.30 -1.84 1.89
CA ASP A 10 -11.36 -1.84 0.87
C ASP A 10 -12.28 -0.63 1.08
N ASP A 11 -12.89 -0.14 -0.01
CA ASP A 11 -13.82 0.99 0.04
C ASP A 11 -15.18 0.59 0.62
N ARG A 12 -15.49 -0.72 0.62
CA ARG A 12 -16.69 -1.28 1.26
C ARG A 12 -16.52 -1.31 2.78
N GLY A 13 -17.58 -0.98 3.50
CA GLY A 13 -17.61 -1.07 4.96
C GLY A 13 -17.60 -2.52 5.49
N GLY A 14 -17.11 -2.69 6.71
CA GLY A 14 -17.03 -3.96 7.42
C GLY A 14 -15.91 -4.89 6.93
N TRP A 15 -16.09 -6.19 7.11
CA TRP A 15 -15.14 -7.22 6.64
C TRP A 15 -15.65 -7.90 5.37
N GLY A 16 -14.74 -8.21 4.45
CA GLY A 16 -15.00 -8.99 3.24
C GLY A 16 -14.03 -10.14 3.05
N ILE A 17 -14.39 -11.11 2.19
CA ILE A 17 -13.49 -12.20 1.83
C ILE A 17 -12.42 -11.65 0.87
N SER A 18 -11.14 -11.90 1.19
CA SER A 18 -10.04 -11.48 0.32
C SER A 18 -10.08 -12.20 -1.03
N PRO A 19 -10.00 -11.47 -2.17
CA PRO A 19 -9.90 -12.09 -3.49
C PRO A 19 -8.54 -12.81 -3.68
N ARG A 20 -7.58 -12.61 -2.78
CA ARG A 20 -6.26 -13.26 -2.83
C ARG A 20 -6.27 -14.71 -2.31
N GLY A 21 -7.39 -15.17 -1.76
CA GLY A 21 -7.55 -16.52 -1.22
C GLY A 21 -7.02 -16.71 0.21
N ALA A 22 -6.50 -15.65 0.83
CA ALA A 22 -6.07 -15.62 2.23
C ALA A 22 -6.29 -14.20 2.81
N GLY A 23 -6.58 -14.12 4.11
CA GLY A 23 -6.93 -12.87 4.78
C GLY A 23 -8.34 -12.36 4.46
N TYR A 24 -8.61 -11.12 4.86
CA TYR A 24 -9.88 -10.44 4.68
C TYR A 24 -9.67 -9.07 4.04
N THR A 25 -10.69 -8.54 3.38
CA THR A 25 -10.76 -7.10 3.16
C THR A 25 -11.38 -6.41 4.36
N PHE A 26 -10.99 -5.16 4.62
CA PHE A 26 -11.53 -4.38 5.73
C PHE A 26 -11.86 -2.94 5.30
N GLY A 27 -13.00 -2.44 5.75
CA GLY A 27 -13.48 -1.10 5.49
C GLY A 27 -12.93 -0.04 6.45
N GLN A 28 -13.28 1.22 6.15
CA GLN A 28 -12.89 2.37 6.96
C GLN A 28 -13.33 2.24 8.43
N ASP A 29 -14.56 1.79 8.68
CA ASP A 29 -15.13 1.57 10.01
C ASP A 29 -14.27 0.61 10.87
N ILE A 30 -13.68 -0.40 10.24
CA ILE A 30 -12.78 -1.35 10.90
C ILE A 30 -11.46 -0.67 11.27
N SER A 31 -10.88 0.11 10.34
CA SER A 31 -9.62 0.83 10.59
C SER A 31 -9.76 1.87 11.70
N GLU A 32 -10.86 2.62 11.72
CA GLU A 32 -11.17 3.61 12.75
C GLU A 32 -11.36 2.95 14.11
N THR A 33 -12.14 1.88 14.16
CA THR A 33 -12.37 1.12 15.40
C THR A 33 -11.07 0.56 15.96
N PHE A 34 -10.22 -0.01 15.10
CA PHE A 34 -8.92 -0.54 15.50
C PHE A 34 -7.99 0.56 16.02
N ASN A 35 -7.88 1.68 15.29
CA ASN A 35 -7.02 2.79 15.69
C ASN A 35 -7.46 3.40 17.02
N HIS A 36 -8.76 3.72 17.15
CA HIS A 36 -9.34 4.29 18.36
C HIS A 36 -9.15 3.36 19.57
N SER A 37 -9.45 2.07 19.43
CA SER A 37 -9.38 1.11 20.54
C SER A 37 -7.94 0.88 21.04
N ASN A 38 -6.93 1.13 20.20
CA ASN A 38 -5.53 0.91 20.53
C ASN A 38 -4.73 2.22 20.71
N GLY A 39 -5.39 3.38 20.66
CA GLY A 39 -4.72 4.68 20.77
C GLY A 39 -3.71 4.96 19.64
N LEU A 40 -3.98 4.45 18.44
CA LEU A 40 -3.13 4.64 17.26
C LEU A 40 -3.65 5.80 16.41
N THR A 41 -2.74 6.48 15.73
CA THR A 41 -3.07 7.55 14.78
C THR A 41 -3.14 7.05 13.34
N LEU A 42 -2.49 5.92 13.04
CA LEU A 42 -2.27 5.44 11.68
C LEU A 42 -1.93 3.95 11.64
N VAL A 43 -2.50 3.23 10.68
CA VAL A 43 -1.98 1.95 10.18
C VAL A 43 -1.11 2.21 8.95
N SER A 44 0.21 2.02 9.08
CA SER A 44 1.13 1.99 7.95
C SER A 44 1.36 0.56 7.51
N ARG A 45 1.14 0.27 6.21
CA ARG A 45 1.18 -1.09 5.68
C ARG A 45 1.71 -1.14 4.24
N ALA A 46 1.96 -2.34 3.70
CA ALA A 46 2.50 -2.56 2.36
C ALA A 46 1.59 -3.49 1.51
N HIS A 47 2.11 -4.60 1.00
CA HIS A 47 1.41 -5.70 0.29
C HIS A 47 0.73 -5.36 -1.05
N GLN A 48 -0.05 -4.28 -1.15
CA GLN A 48 -0.70 -3.86 -2.40
C GLN A 48 0.21 -2.99 -3.24
N LEU A 49 0.25 -3.26 -4.56
CA LEU A 49 0.85 -2.38 -5.54
C LEU A 49 0.05 -1.08 -5.61
N VAL A 50 0.72 0.06 -5.49
CA VAL A 50 0.13 1.39 -5.70
C VAL A 50 0.98 2.17 -6.69
N MET A 51 0.34 2.84 -7.65
CA MET A 51 1.03 3.41 -8.82
C MET A 51 2.02 4.52 -8.46
N GLU A 52 1.70 5.32 -7.45
CA GLU A 52 2.53 6.44 -6.99
C GLU A 52 3.53 6.02 -5.89
N GLY A 53 3.61 4.73 -5.55
CA GLY A 53 4.47 4.22 -4.48
C GLY A 53 3.89 4.38 -3.07
N TYR A 54 2.91 5.26 -2.86
CA TYR A 54 2.06 5.26 -1.67
C TYR A 54 0.62 5.63 -2.01
N ASN A 55 -0.32 5.24 -1.17
CA ASN A 55 -1.72 5.64 -1.27
C ASN A 55 -2.37 5.77 0.11
N TRP A 56 -3.16 6.81 0.31
CA TRP A 56 -3.97 7.01 1.51
C TRP A 56 -5.38 6.45 1.28
N CYS A 57 -5.93 5.78 2.28
CA CYS A 57 -7.34 5.39 2.30
C CYS A 57 -7.94 5.54 3.70
N HIS A 58 -9.25 5.28 3.81
CA HIS A 58 -9.99 5.29 5.07
C HIS A 58 -9.84 6.60 5.85
N ASP A 59 -10.04 7.73 5.18
CA ASP A 59 -9.85 9.08 5.73
C ASP A 59 -8.50 9.28 6.45
N ARG A 60 -7.44 8.78 5.80
CA ARG A 60 -6.05 8.80 6.31
C ARG A 60 -5.78 7.94 7.55
N ASN A 61 -6.69 7.05 7.93
CA ASN A 61 -6.42 6.06 8.98
C ASN A 61 -5.46 4.94 8.52
N VAL A 62 -5.32 4.75 7.20
CA VAL A 62 -4.48 3.73 6.61
C VAL A 62 -3.64 4.32 5.48
N VAL A 63 -2.35 4.01 5.45
CA VAL A 63 -1.46 4.27 4.32
C VAL A 63 -0.85 2.97 3.81
N THR A 64 -0.94 2.76 2.50
CA THR A 64 -0.21 1.72 1.79
C THR A 64 1.06 2.31 1.21
N ILE A 65 2.22 1.72 1.49
CA ILE A 65 3.53 2.11 0.97
C ILE A 65 4.14 0.93 0.22
N PHE A 66 4.64 1.19 -0.99
CA PHE A 66 5.23 0.21 -1.87
C PHE A 66 6.60 0.69 -2.37
N SER A 67 7.66 -0.03 -2.02
CA SER A 67 9.05 0.43 -2.24
C SER A 67 9.78 -0.27 -3.40
N ALA A 68 9.05 -0.99 -4.27
CA ALA A 68 9.63 -1.65 -5.45
C ALA A 68 9.17 -0.96 -6.75
N PRO A 69 9.99 -0.07 -7.35
CA PRO A 69 9.57 0.70 -8.51
C PRO A 69 9.59 -0.17 -9.78
N ASN A 70 8.67 0.10 -10.71
CA ASN A 70 8.40 -0.71 -11.89
C ASN A 70 8.32 -2.21 -11.55
N TYR A 71 7.38 -2.53 -10.66
CA TYR A 71 7.24 -3.87 -10.11
C TYR A 71 7.12 -4.93 -11.19
N CYS A 72 7.86 -6.02 -10.99
CA CYS A 72 8.01 -7.10 -11.96
C CYS A 72 8.33 -6.63 -13.39
N TYR A 73 9.04 -5.50 -13.54
CA TYR A 73 9.48 -4.97 -14.83
C TYR A 73 8.34 -4.61 -15.79
N ARG A 74 7.11 -4.43 -15.27
CA ARG A 74 5.89 -4.35 -16.09
C ARG A 74 4.91 -3.29 -15.61
N CYS A 75 4.78 -3.12 -14.30
CA CYS A 75 3.72 -2.29 -13.74
C CYS A 75 3.97 -0.79 -13.95
N GLY A 76 5.24 -0.38 -14.03
CA GLY A 76 5.60 1.03 -14.24
C GLY A 76 5.19 1.97 -13.10
N ASN A 77 4.90 1.44 -11.91
CA ASN A 77 4.66 2.22 -10.70
C ASN A 77 5.95 2.91 -10.22
N GLN A 78 5.79 4.06 -9.58
CA GLN A 78 6.81 4.62 -8.70
C GLN A 78 6.89 3.80 -7.41
N ALA A 79 7.96 3.99 -6.66
CA ALA A 79 8.09 3.51 -5.30
C ALA A 79 8.13 4.68 -4.32
N ALA A 80 7.81 4.42 -3.06
CA ALA A 80 7.97 5.40 -2.01
C ALA A 80 8.58 4.81 -0.74
N ILE A 81 9.10 5.70 0.10
CA ILE A 81 9.37 5.48 1.52
C ILE A 81 8.64 6.55 2.33
N MET A 82 8.28 6.22 3.57
CA MET A 82 7.73 7.15 4.55
C MET A 82 8.77 7.36 5.64
N GLU A 83 9.23 8.60 5.78
CA GLU A 83 10.12 9.01 6.86
C GLU A 83 9.27 9.48 8.03
N LEU A 84 9.67 9.10 9.24
CA LEU A 84 9.05 9.52 10.51
C LEU A 84 10.13 10.20 11.33
N ASP A 85 9.90 11.46 11.73
CA ASP A 85 10.82 12.20 12.59
C ASP A 85 10.58 11.88 14.09
N ASP A 86 11.44 12.44 14.95
CA ASP A 86 11.37 12.25 16.40
C ASP A 86 10.06 12.79 17.02
N ALA A 87 9.35 13.67 16.31
CA ALA A 87 8.05 14.23 16.69
C ALA A 87 6.87 13.51 16.00
N GLN A 88 7.12 12.34 15.39
CA GLN A 88 6.15 11.53 14.65
C GLN A 88 5.51 12.27 13.46
N LYS A 89 6.11 13.35 12.98
CA LYS A 89 5.72 13.93 11.69
C LYS A 89 6.25 13.04 10.59
N TYR A 90 5.49 12.96 9.51
CA TYR A 90 5.83 12.12 8.39
C TYR A 90 5.95 12.88 7.07
N SER A 91 6.87 12.41 6.24
CA SER A 91 7.06 12.84 4.85
C SER A 91 7.21 11.61 3.95
N PHE A 92 6.82 11.76 2.68
CA PHE A 92 7.00 10.71 1.67
C PHE A 92 8.08 11.13 0.70
N LEU A 93 8.97 10.19 0.37
CA LEU A 93 9.93 10.32 -0.71
C LEU A 93 9.59 9.30 -1.79
N GLN A 94 9.17 9.78 -2.95
CA GLN A 94 8.90 8.96 -4.13
C GLN A 94 10.17 8.82 -4.98
N PHE A 95 10.36 7.66 -5.58
CA PHE A 95 11.50 7.38 -6.45
C PHE A 95 11.15 6.44 -7.61
N ASP A 96 11.81 6.69 -8.73
CA ASP A 96 11.71 5.89 -9.94
C ASP A 96 12.71 4.73 -9.94
N PRO A 97 12.56 3.73 -10.84
CA PRO A 97 13.55 2.67 -10.97
C PRO A 97 14.93 3.24 -11.31
N ALA A 98 15.97 2.67 -10.69
CA ALA A 98 17.34 3.02 -11.06
C ALA A 98 17.58 2.75 -12.57
N PRO A 99 18.34 3.61 -13.28
CA PRO A 99 18.65 3.41 -14.69
C PRO A 99 19.33 2.06 -14.91
N ARG A 100 18.83 1.27 -15.87
CA ARG A 100 19.53 0.06 -16.32
C ARG A 100 20.39 0.36 -17.52
N ARG A 101 21.66 -0.05 -17.46
CA ARG A 101 22.55 0.05 -18.62
C ARG A 101 22.06 -0.91 -19.71
N GLY A 102 21.62 -0.38 -20.85
CA GLY A 102 21.42 -1.13 -22.09
C GLY A 102 20.02 -1.73 -22.33
N GLU A 103 18.99 -1.40 -21.55
CA GLU A 103 17.63 -1.94 -21.78
C GLU A 103 16.68 -0.96 -22.51
N PRO A 104 15.83 -1.46 -23.42
CA PRO A 104 14.82 -0.66 -24.11
C PRO A 104 13.65 -0.23 -23.20
N HIS A 105 12.95 0.82 -23.63
CA HIS A 105 11.82 1.43 -22.91
C HIS A 105 10.67 0.43 -22.68
N VAL A 106 10.25 0.26 -21.43
CA VAL A 106 9.13 -0.63 -21.04
C VAL A 106 7.81 0.13 -21.07
N THR A 107 6.76 -0.47 -21.63
CA THR A 107 5.40 0.07 -21.63
C THR A 107 4.66 -0.24 -20.32
N ARG A 108 3.94 0.75 -19.77
CA ARG A 108 3.19 0.64 -18.51
C ARG A 108 1.97 -0.27 -18.69
N ARG A 109 1.92 -1.39 -17.96
CA ARG A 109 0.68 -2.19 -17.84
C ARG A 109 0.64 -2.89 -16.48
N THR A 110 -0.37 -2.59 -15.68
CA THR A 110 -0.62 -3.26 -14.39
C THR A 110 -1.46 -4.52 -14.62
N PRO A 111 -0.97 -5.72 -14.27
CA PRO A 111 -1.78 -6.94 -14.30
C PRO A 111 -2.93 -6.95 -13.29
N ASP A 112 -4.03 -7.64 -13.64
CA ASP A 112 -5.25 -7.69 -12.82
C ASP A 112 -5.05 -8.34 -11.44
N TYR A 113 -4.07 -9.24 -11.26
CA TYR A 113 -3.81 -9.87 -9.96
C TYR A 113 -3.18 -8.93 -8.92
N PHE A 114 -2.75 -7.74 -9.35
CA PHE A 114 -2.29 -6.68 -8.45
C PHE A 114 -3.39 -5.73 -8.00
N LEU A 115 -4.53 -5.72 -8.69
CA LEU A 115 -5.76 -5.06 -8.25
C LEU A 115 -6.45 -5.94 -7.18
#